data_AF-A0A401YGC3-F1
#
_entry.id   AF-A0A401YGC3-F1
#
_cell.length_a   1.000
_cell.length_b   1.000
_cell.length_c   1.000
_cell.angle_alpha   90.00
_cell.angle_beta   90.00
_cell.angle_gamma   90.00
#
_symmetry.space_group_name_H-M   'P 1'
#
loop_
_entity.id
_entity.type
_entity.pdbx_description
1 polymer ?
#
loop_
_entity_poly.entity_id
_entity_poly.type
_entity_poly.pdbx_seq_one_letter_code
_entity_poly.pdbx_strand_id
1 'polypeptide(L)'
;MGIELPTPGPAWRYALRRLAAGIVDEGVSLAEVARGGWWDVAAETEEERVFVSLMPQCACCVEYTLGFDEARWASEVRAAAIVLNSSPVRVGPLPGCDQGRASRRSSQDG
;
A
#
# COMPACT_ATOMS: atom_id res chain seq x y z
N MET A 1 10.31 18.82 -22.75
CA MET A 1 9.82 18.77 -21.37
C MET A 1 8.99 17.50 -21.23
N GLY A 2 9.55 16.46 -20.60
CA GLY A 2 8.85 15.21 -20.34
C GLY A 2 8.86 15.00 -18.85
N ILE A 3 7.68 15.03 -18.22
CA ILE A 3 7.51 14.46 -16.89
C ILE A 3 7.53 12.95 -17.07
N GLU A 4 8.60 12.32 -16.61
CA GLU A 4 8.67 10.87 -16.53
C GLU A 4 7.65 10.43 -15.48
N LEU A 5 6.51 9.92 -15.94
CA LEU A 5 5.51 9.35 -15.04
C LEU A 5 6.18 8.17 -14.35
N PRO A 6 6.13 8.08 -13.01
CA PRO A 6 6.64 6.91 -12.32
C PRO A 6 6.03 5.67 -12.96
N THR A 7 6.83 4.61 -13.09
CA THR A 7 6.33 3.31 -13.54
C THR A 7 5.07 2.96 -12.72
N PRO A 8 4.04 2.33 -13.33
CA PRO A 8 2.75 2.14 -12.68
C PRO A 8 2.84 1.49 -11.30
N GLY A 9 3.78 0.57 -11.10
CA GLY A 9 4.02 -0.13 -9.84
C GLY A 9 4.31 0.79 -8.65
N PRO A 10 5.38 1.62 -8.66
CA PRO A 10 5.68 2.56 -7.57
C PRO A 10 4.55 3.51 -7.17
N ALA A 11 3.87 4.13 -8.15
CA ALA A 11 2.76 5.05 -7.87
C ALA A 11 1.59 4.33 -7.20
N TRP A 12 1.30 3.12 -7.69
CA TRP A 12 0.26 2.27 -7.16
C TRP A 12 0.54 1.81 -5.72
N ARG A 13 1.76 1.37 -5.44
CA ARG A 13 2.18 0.95 -4.09
C ARG A 13 2.09 2.08 -3.06
N TYR A 14 2.43 3.30 -3.47
CA TYR A 14 2.25 4.47 -2.62
C TYR A 14 0.76 4.72 -2.34
N ALA A 15 -0.11 4.62 -3.35
CA ALA A 15 -1.55 4.80 -3.20
C ALA A 15 -2.15 3.75 -2.24
N LEU A 16 -1.77 2.47 -2.37
CA LEU A 16 -2.23 1.40 -1.47
C LEU A 16 -1.83 1.66 -0.02
N ARG A 17 -0.57 2.05 0.23
CA ARG A 17 -0.12 2.38 1.60
C ARG A 17 -0.83 3.61 2.17
N ARG A 18 -1.02 4.64 1.35
CA ARG A 18 -1.77 5.84 1.78
C ARG A 18 -3.20 5.48 2.16
N LEU A 19 -3.83 4.60 1.39
CA LEU A 19 -5.15 4.12 1.71
C LEU A 19 -5.17 3.28 2.99
N ALA A 20 -4.25 2.33 3.13
CA ALA A 20 -4.14 1.51 4.33
C ALA A 20 -3.93 2.36 5.59
N ALA A 21 -3.09 3.40 5.52
CA ALA A 21 -2.94 4.39 6.59
C ALA A 21 -4.26 5.10 6.91
N GLY A 22 -4.98 5.56 5.88
CA GLY A 22 -6.29 6.18 6.06
C GLY A 22 -7.34 5.25 6.68
N ILE A 23 -7.31 3.95 6.39
CA ILE A 23 -8.18 2.95 7.02
C ILE A 23 -7.83 2.76 8.51
N VAL A 24 -6.54 2.67 8.83
CA VAL A 24 -6.06 2.51 10.22
C VAL A 24 -6.40 3.73 11.07
N ASP A 25 -6.23 4.93 10.52
CA ASP A 25 -6.52 6.19 11.20
C ASP A 25 -8.02 6.56 11.16
N GLU A 26 -8.87 5.68 10.62
CA GLU A 26 -10.31 5.91 10.41
C GLU A 26 -10.65 7.15 9.56
N GLY A 27 -9.67 7.69 8.84
CA GLY A 27 -9.81 8.84 7.94
C GLY A 27 -10.43 8.50 6.59
N VAL A 28 -10.70 7.21 6.31
CA VAL A 28 -11.31 6.73 5.06
C VAL A 28 -12.49 5.81 5.36
N SER A 29 -13.62 6.04 4.69
CA SER A 29 -14.81 5.19 4.81
C SER A 29 -14.60 3.86 4.10
N LEU A 30 -14.74 2.75 4.83
CA LEU A 30 -14.69 1.41 4.24
C LEU A 30 -15.78 1.20 3.17
N ALA A 31 -16.94 1.84 3.30
CA ALA A 31 -17.97 1.80 2.26
C ALA A 31 -17.52 2.47 0.95
N GLU A 32 -16.68 3.51 1.03
CA GLU A 32 -16.07 4.13 -0.15
C GLU A 32 -14.96 3.26 -0.73
N VAL A 33 -14.12 2.68 0.13
CA VAL A 33 -13.11 1.70 -0.27
C VAL A 33 -13.73 0.56 -1.05
N ALA A 34 -14.83 -0.02 -0.56
CA ALA A 34 -15.52 -1.11 -1.22
C ALA A 34 -15.94 -0.79 -2.67
N ARG A 35 -16.22 0.48 -3.00
CA ARG A 35 -16.63 0.92 -4.33
C ARG A 35 -15.46 1.27 -5.26
N GLY A 36 -14.22 1.21 -4.78
CA GLY A 36 -13.01 1.73 -5.43
C GLY A 36 -12.57 1.05 -6.75
N GLY A 37 -13.22 -0.01 -7.21
CA GLY A 37 -12.91 -0.65 -8.50
C GLY A 37 -11.52 -1.30 -8.54
N TRP A 38 -11.39 -2.45 -7.89
CA TRP A 38 -10.10 -3.06 -7.53
C TRP A 38 -9.54 -4.07 -8.55
N TRP A 39 -10.18 -4.22 -9.70
CA TRP A 39 -9.91 -5.28 -10.67
C TRP A 39 -8.60 -5.14 -11.46
N ASP A 40 -8.01 -3.94 -11.52
CA ASP A 40 -6.77 -3.66 -12.28
C ASP A 40 -5.60 -3.22 -11.37
N VAL A 41 -5.66 -3.69 -10.13
CA VAL A 41 -4.74 -3.31 -9.08
C VAL A 41 -3.53 -4.23 -9.07
N ALA A 42 -2.38 -3.71 -9.49
CA ALA A 42 -1.11 -4.46 -9.46
C ALA A 42 -0.60 -4.63 -8.03
N ALA A 43 -0.43 -5.88 -7.56
CA ALA A 43 0.12 -6.21 -6.25
C ALA A 43 1.41 -7.03 -6.38
N GLU A 44 2.53 -6.49 -5.88
CA GLU A 44 3.86 -7.07 -6.04
C GLU A 44 4.30 -7.84 -4.78
N THR A 45 3.96 -7.34 -3.59
CA THR A 45 4.24 -8.02 -2.33
C THR A 45 3.07 -8.90 -1.88
N GLU A 46 3.35 -9.84 -0.98
CA GLU A 46 2.32 -10.72 -0.45
C GLU A 46 1.27 -9.93 0.34
N GLU A 47 1.71 -8.95 1.13
CA GLU A 47 0.82 -8.11 1.93
C GLU A 47 -0.07 -7.24 1.04
N GLU A 48 0.45 -6.75 -0.09
CA GLU A 48 -0.35 -6.04 -1.09
C GLU A 48 -1.40 -6.98 -1.70
N ARG A 49 -1.04 -8.21 -2.06
CA ARG A 49 -1.99 -9.19 -2.62
C ARG A 49 -3.09 -9.54 -1.63
N VAL A 50 -2.72 -9.80 -0.38
CA VAL A 50 -3.68 -10.09 0.70
C VAL A 50 -4.63 -8.91 0.86
N PHE A 51 -4.12 -7.69 1.01
CA PHE A 51 -4.96 -6.50 1.17
C PHE A 51 -5.93 -6.28 0.00
N VAL A 52 -5.43 -6.41 -1.24
CA VAL A 52 -6.25 -6.22 -2.46
C VAL A 52 -7.28 -7.34 -2.63
N SER A 53 -6.95 -8.58 -2.27
CA SER A 53 -7.88 -9.71 -2.38
C SER A 53 -9.13 -9.59 -1.50
N LEU A 54 -9.06 -8.78 -0.44
CA LEU A 54 -10.20 -8.49 0.43
C LEU A 54 -11.14 -7.44 -0.19
N MET A 55 -10.71 -6.75 -1.23
CA MET A 55 -11.50 -5.69 -1.84
C MET A 55 -12.51 -6.27 -2.84
N PRO A 56 -13.76 -5.77 -2.86
CA PRO A 56 -14.72 -6.17 -3.88
C PRO A 56 -14.21 -5.86 -5.29
N GLN A 57 -14.25 -6.86 -6.17
CA GLN A 57 -13.72 -6.73 -7.54
C GLN A 57 -14.44 -5.64 -8.36
N CYS A 58 -15.73 -5.40 -8.09
CA CYS A 58 -16.50 -4.29 -8.62
C CYS A 58 -17.38 -3.66 -7.54
N ALA A 59 -17.78 -2.40 -7.78
CA ALA A 59 -18.82 -1.75 -6.99
C ALA A 59 -20.14 -2.56 -6.96
N CYS A 60 -20.43 -3.32 -8.01
CA CYS A 60 -21.56 -4.24 -8.09
C CYS A 60 -21.46 -5.45 -7.14
N CYS A 61 -20.25 -5.86 -6.75
CA CYS A 61 -20.03 -6.98 -5.84
C CYS A 61 -20.11 -6.56 -4.37
N VAL A 62 -20.18 -5.25 -4.09
CA VAL A 62 -20.20 -4.72 -2.72
C VAL A 62 -21.34 -5.32 -1.92
N GLU A 63 -22.56 -5.39 -2.47
CA GLU A 63 -23.71 -5.98 -1.76
C GLU A 63 -23.54 -7.49 -1.52
N TYR A 64 -22.86 -8.20 -2.42
CA TYR A 64 -22.61 -9.64 -2.27
C TYR A 64 -21.51 -9.92 -1.23
N THR A 65 -20.45 -9.10 -1.20
CA THR A 65 -19.33 -9.25 -0.27
C THR A 65 -19.65 -8.67 1.11
N LEU A 66 -20.29 -7.50 1.17
CA LEU A 66 -20.62 -6.80 2.43
C LEU A 66 -21.95 -7.25 3.03
N GLY A 67 -22.93 -7.64 2.21
CA GLY A 67 -24.26 -8.07 2.67
C GLY A 67 -24.26 -9.42 3.41
N PHE A 68 -23.16 -10.17 3.36
CA PHE A 68 -23.03 -11.44 4.07
C PHE A 68 -22.45 -11.27 5.49
N ASP A 69 -21.40 -10.44 5.65
CA ASP A 69 -20.77 -10.18 6.96
C ASP A 69 -19.87 -8.92 6.93
N GLU A 70 -20.48 -7.73 6.89
CA GLU A 70 -19.77 -6.44 6.82
C GLU A 70 -18.80 -6.24 7.99
N ALA A 71 -19.17 -6.64 9.20
CA ALA A 71 -18.34 -6.47 10.39
C ALA A 71 -17.07 -7.31 10.32
N ARG A 72 -17.19 -8.57 9.89
CA ARG A 72 -16.04 -9.44 9.65
C ARG A 72 -15.15 -8.88 8.55
N TRP A 73 -15.72 -8.51 7.41
CA TRP A 73 -14.96 -7.92 6.31
C TRP A 73 -14.19 -6.67 6.77
N ALA A 74 -14.84 -5.76 7.50
CA ALA A 74 -14.20 -4.56 8.03
C ALA A 74 -13.02 -4.89 8.96
N SER A 75 -13.15 -5.94 9.78
CA SER A 75 -12.07 -6.40 10.67
C SER A 75 -10.88 -6.98 9.90
N GLU A 76 -11.14 -7.80 8.87
CA GLU A 76 -10.11 -8.41 8.03
C GLU A 76 -9.36 -7.34 7.22
N VAL A 77 -10.09 -6.36 6.67
CA VAL A 77 -9.49 -5.21 5.95
C VAL A 77 -8.61 -4.37 6.85
N ARG A 78 -9.06 -4.05 8.07
CA ARG A 78 -8.24 -3.31 9.04
C ARG A 78 -6.98 -4.09 9.43
N ALA A 79 -7.11 -5.39 9.68
CA ALA A 79 -5.96 -6.24 10.01
C ALA A 79 -4.93 -6.27 8.87
N ALA A 80 -5.37 -6.44 7.63
CA ALA A 80 -4.49 -6.40 6.46
C ALA A 80 -3.85 -5.03 6.25
N ALA A 81 -4.58 -3.93 6.51
CA ALA A 81 -4.05 -2.57 6.43
C ALA A 81 -2.92 -2.33 7.44
N ILE A 82 -3.08 -2.81 8.68
CA ILE A 82 -2.04 -2.75 9.72
C ILE A 82 -0.79 -3.50 9.29
N VAL A 83 -0.95 -4.72 8.76
CA VAL A 83 0.17 -5.53 8.25
C VAL A 83 0.88 -4.80 7.10
N LEU A 84 0.14 -4.28 6.12
CA LEU A 84 0.70 -3.58 4.97
C LEU A 84 1.49 -2.31 5.36
N ASN A 85 1.01 -1.57 6.36
CA ASN A 85 1.70 -0.39 6.89
C ASN A 85 2.93 -0.72 7.74
N SER A 86 2.92 -1.87 8.42
CA SER A 86 4.04 -2.33 9.24
C SER A 86 5.13 -3.00 8.41
N SER A 87 4.82 -3.43 7.18
CA SER A 87 5.76 -4.10 6.30
C SER A 87 6.74 -3.14 5.62
N PRO A 88 8.04 -3.49 5.60
CA PRO A 88 9.08 -2.63 5.07
C PRO A 88 8.84 -2.30 3.59
N VAL A 89 9.05 -1.04 3.23
CA VAL A 89 8.96 -0.57 1.85
C VAL A 89 10.11 -1.18 1.05
N ARG A 90 9.82 -2.17 0.19
CA ARG A 90 10.76 -2.59 -0.86
C ARG A 90 10.74 -1.57 -2.00
N VAL A 91 11.29 -0.38 -1.75
CA VAL A 91 11.75 0.47 -2.85
C VAL A 91 13.03 -0.19 -3.35
N GLY A 92 13.11 -0.52 -4.65
CA GLY A 92 14.41 -0.81 -5.26
C GLY A 92 15.37 0.36 -5.03
N PRO A 93 16.69 0.18 -5.22
CA PRO A 93 17.64 1.27 -5.10
C PRO A 93 17.13 2.47 -5.91
N LEU A 94 16.97 3.63 -5.25
CA LEU A 94 16.68 4.87 -5.97
C LEU A 94 17.83 5.08 -6.95
N PRO A 95 17.60 5.16 -8.27
CA PRO A 95 18.66 5.53 -9.19
C PRO A 95 19.13 6.95 -8.84
N GLY A 96 20.33 7.08 -8.27
CA GLY A 96 21.01 8.37 -8.10
C GLY A 96 20.97 9.03 -6.71
N CYS A 97 20.51 8.37 -5.64
CA CYS A 97 20.81 8.87 -4.30
C CYS A 97 22.18 8.36 -3.85
N ASP A 98 23.22 9.09 -4.24
CA ASP A 98 24.59 8.82 -3.87
C ASP A 98 24.71 8.60 -2.36
N GLN A 99 25.36 7.51 -2.03
CA GLN A 99 25.70 7.04 -0.70
C GLN A 99 26.73 7.98 -0.07
N GLY A 100 26.29 9.17 0.29
CA GLY A 100 27.11 10.29 0.75
C GLY A 100 26.80 10.69 2.18
N ARG A 101 26.90 9.76 3.15
CA ARG A 101 27.05 10.16 4.56
C ARG A 101 27.83 9.13 5.39
N ALA A 102 29.12 9.42 5.49
CA ALA A 102 29.98 9.21 6.67
C ALA A 102 30.60 7.82 6.91
N SER A 103 31.42 7.36 5.95
CA SER A 103 32.77 6.89 6.33
C SER A 103 33.61 8.12 6.70
N ARG A 104 33.73 8.44 8.00
CA ARG A 104 34.81 9.31 8.54
C ARG A 104 34.87 9.25 10.07
N ARG A 105 35.57 8.24 10.60
CA ARG A 105 36.56 8.38 11.69
C ARG A 105 37.20 7.02 12.00
N SER A 106 38.21 6.67 11.22
CA SER A 106 39.35 5.87 11.66
C SER A 106 40.59 6.49 11.01
N SER A 107 41.66 6.58 11.80
CA SER A 107 43.02 7.03 11.44
C SER A 107 43.33 8.53 11.52
N GLN A 108 43.90 8.89 12.68
CA GLN A 108 45.12 9.67 12.90
C GLN A 108 45.32 9.59 14.43
N ASP A 109 46.08 8.64 14.99
CA ASP A 109 47.53 8.43 14.87
C ASP A 109 48.31 9.74 14.68
N GLY A 110 48.80 10.21 15.83
CA GLY A 110 49.83 11.21 16.06
C GLY A 110 50.39 10.99 17.46
#